data_AF-A0A819QYR4-F1
#
_entry.id   AF-A0A819QYR4-F1
#
_cell.length_a   1.000
_cell.length_b   1.000
_cell.length_c   1.000
_cell.angle_alpha   90.00
_cell.angle_beta   90.00
_cell.angle_gamma   90.00
#
_symmetry.space_group_name_H-M   'P 1'
#
loop_
_entity.id
_entity.type
_entity.pdbx_description
1 polymer ?
#
loop_
_entity_poly.entity_id
_entity_poly.type
_entity_poly.pdbx_seq_one_letter_code
_entity_poly.pdbx_strand_id
1 'polypeptide(L)'
;MHIRPDIEWFWWLDLDAFILEKHIDIYEQVIKKYQWGLDKKYNTTKDILVSDDCSGPNSFNTGSFLIRNSQWSKNAMRTVYEHQYWARHYPAEEQDVMFWLYTNHTDWKRRVQVFPMRLANSFPGTPCGETHRVQYQNGDMVVHYAGYRDKLPGIWPAELEKWRKKGKLIDETETDIFVK
;
A
#
# COMPACT_ATOMS: atom_id res chain seq x y z
N MET A 1 -0.78 -2.43 -16.52
CA MET A 1 0.61 -2.42 -17.05
C MET A 1 0.73 -2.42 -18.57
N HIS A 2 0.05 -3.28 -19.34
CA HIS A 2 0.21 -3.29 -20.81
C HIS A 2 -0.41 -2.07 -21.53
N ILE A 3 -1.43 -1.46 -20.93
CA ILE A 3 -2.16 -0.31 -21.50
C ILE A 3 -1.40 1.01 -21.31
N ARG A 4 -0.49 1.06 -20.32
CA ARG A 4 0.30 2.24 -19.94
C ARG A 4 1.77 1.85 -19.76
N PRO A 5 2.51 1.61 -20.87
CA PRO A 5 3.93 1.24 -20.81
C PRO A 5 4.84 2.42 -20.44
N ASP A 6 4.32 3.64 -20.54
CA ASP A 6 4.97 4.90 -20.18
C ASP A 6 5.14 5.07 -18.66
N ILE A 7 4.24 4.48 -17.88
CA ILE A 7 4.24 4.57 -16.41
C ILE A 7 5.31 3.65 -15.82
N GLU A 8 6.17 4.18 -14.97
CA GLU A 8 7.20 3.50 -14.18
C GLU A 8 6.61 2.85 -12.92
N TRP A 9 5.71 3.53 -12.21
CA TRP A 9 5.10 3.03 -10.97
C TRP A 9 3.57 3.15 -10.98
N PHE A 10 2.90 2.10 -10.54
CA PHE A 10 1.48 2.14 -10.22
C PHE A 10 1.35 2.21 -8.71
N TRP A 11 0.49 3.09 -8.21
CA TRP A 11 0.13 3.15 -6.80
C TRP A 11 -1.21 2.47 -6.58
N TRP A 12 -1.20 1.28 -6.01
CA TRP A 12 -2.41 0.62 -5.55
C TRP A 12 -2.88 1.27 -4.26
N LEU A 13 -4.18 1.53 -4.15
CA LEU A 13 -4.79 2.09 -2.96
C LEU A 13 -6.21 1.52 -2.78
N ASP A 14 -6.51 1.03 -1.59
CA ASP A 14 -7.81 0.47 -1.24
C ASP A 14 -8.90 1.55 -1.23
N LEU A 15 -10.14 1.14 -1.52
CA LEU A 15 -11.29 2.06 -1.63
C LEU A 15 -11.64 2.76 -0.32
N ASP A 16 -11.23 2.21 0.82
CA ASP A 16 -11.40 2.81 2.16
C ASP A 16 -10.15 3.53 2.67
N ALA A 17 -9.25 3.91 1.76
CA ALA A 17 -8.20 4.87 2.02
C ALA A 17 -8.57 6.27 1.50
N PHE A 18 -8.13 7.29 2.23
CA PHE A 18 -8.36 8.69 1.92
C PHE A 18 -7.04 9.42 1.73
N ILE A 19 -6.90 10.10 0.60
CA ILE A 19 -5.79 11.03 0.37
C ILE A 19 -6.15 12.37 1.02
N LEU A 20 -5.34 12.78 1.99
CA LEU A 20 -5.53 13.98 2.80
C LEU A 20 -4.66 15.15 2.31
N GLU A 21 -3.45 14.86 1.83
CA GLU A 21 -2.48 15.88 1.40
C GLU A 21 -2.20 15.79 -0.11
N LYS A 22 -3.19 16.13 -0.93
CA LYS A 22 -3.13 16.00 -2.41
C LYS A 22 -2.03 16.82 -3.09
N HIS A 23 -1.51 17.83 -2.40
CA HIS A 23 -0.42 18.66 -2.91
C HIS A 23 0.94 17.95 -2.79
N ILE A 24 1.00 16.82 -2.08
CA ILE A 24 2.20 16.01 -1.95
C ILE A 24 2.17 14.93 -3.02
N ASP A 25 3.25 14.86 -3.80
CA ASP A 25 3.46 13.79 -4.77
C ASP A 25 4.02 12.53 -4.07
N ILE A 26 3.34 11.39 -4.25
CA ILE A 26 3.74 10.12 -3.65
C ILE A 26 5.13 9.65 -4.13
N TYR A 27 5.50 9.93 -5.37
CA TYR A 27 6.84 9.65 -5.91
C TYR A 27 7.89 10.47 -5.16
N GLU A 28 7.63 11.75 -4.93
CA GLU A 28 8.54 12.62 -4.20
C GLU A 28 8.64 12.18 -2.73
N GLN A 29 7.50 11.90 -2.09
CA GLN A 29 7.42 11.53 -0.67
C GLN A 29 8.04 10.18 -0.35
N VAL A 30 7.78 9.15 -1.16
CA VAL A 30 8.26 7.79 -0.93
C VAL A 30 9.56 7.58 -1.71
N ILE A 31 9.53 7.67 -3.03
CA ILE A 31 10.67 7.21 -3.85
C ILE A 31 11.85 8.18 -3.76
N LYS A 32 11.68 9.46 -4.11
CA LYS A 32 12.82 10.37 -4.30
C LYS A 32 13.45 10.82 -2.98
N LYS A 33 12.64 11.23 -2.00
CA LYS A 33 13.13 11.79 -0.72
C LYS A 33 14.03 10.82 0.04
N TYR A 34 13.72 9.53 -0.02
CA TYR A 34 14.41 8.50 0.75
C TYR A 34 15.15 7.48 -0.13
N GLN A 35 15.04 7.60 -1.45
CA GLN A 35 15.60 6.65 -2.42
C GLN A 35 15.07 5.22 -2.23
N TRP A 36 13.84 5.07 -1.74
CA TRP A 36 13.13 3.78 -1.77
C TRP A 36 12.95 3.36 -3.23
N GLY A 37 13.02 2.05 -3.51
CA GLY A 37 13.03 1.55 -4.89
C GLY A 37 14.41 1.21 -5.44
N LEU A 38 15.48 1.59 -4.73
CA LEU A 38 16.86 1.26 -5.07
C LEU A 38 17.46 0.31 -4.04
N ASP A 39 18.12 -0.74 -4.50
CA ASP A 39 18.98 -1.59 -3.69
C ASP A 39 20.45 -1.25 -3.96
N LYS A 40 20.97 -0.29 -3.20
CA LYS A 40 22.35 0.19 -3.34
C LYS A 40 23.38 -0.91 -3.07
N LYS A 41 23.06 -1.88 -2.22
CA LYS A 41 23.99 -2.96 -1.85
C LYS A 41 24.29 -3.86 -3.03
N TYR A 42 23.27 -4.12 -3.86
CA TYR A 42 23.38 -5.02 -5.01
C TYR A 42 23.38 -4.30 -6.36
N ASN A 43 23.30 -2.96 -6.35
CA ASN A 43 23.13 -2.13 -7.55
C ASN A 43 21.92 -2.58 -8.40
N THR A 44 20.80 -2.86 -7.74
CA THR A 44 19.55 -3.28 -8.38
C THR A 44 18.39 -2.39 -7.95
N THR A 45 17.20 -2.65 -8.49
CA THR A 45 15.96 -1.97 -8.12
C THR A 45 15.04 -2.88 -7.31
N LYS A 46 14.17 -2.25 -6.54
CA LYS A 46 12.98 -2.89 -5.97
C LYS A 46 11.81 -2.68 -6.93
N ASP A 47 10.88 -3.62 -6.88
CA ASP A 47 9.73 -3.70 -7.77
C ASP A 47 8.42 -3.48 -7.01
N ILE A 48 8.38 -3.73 -5.70
CA ILE A 48 7.25 -3.42 -4.82
C ILE A 48 7.73 -2.62 -3.61
N LEU A 49 7.10 -1.49 -3.35
CA LEU A 49 7.25 -0.70 -2.14
C LEU A 49 5.94 -0.78 -1.36
N VAL A 50 5.97 -1.40 -0.19
CA VAL A 50 4.79 -1.62 0.64
C VAL A 50 5.01 -1.04 2.03
N SER A 51 3.97 -0.51 2.65
CA SER A 51 4.09 -0.01 4.01
C SER A 51 4.16 -1.16 5.02
N ASP A 52 4.87 -0.97 6.14
CA ASP A 52 4.78 -1.89 7.26
C ASP A 52 3.35 -1.97 7.86
N ASP A 53 3.18 -2.81 8.88
CA ASP A 53 1.93 -2.95 9.61
C ASP A 53 2.19 -2.90 11.12
N CYS A 54 1.11 -2.91 11.89
CA CYS A 54 1.08 -2.83 13.34
C CYS A 54 1.65 -4.07 14.03
N SER A 55 1.68 -5.19 13.31
CA SER A 55 2.28 -6.44 13.78
C SER A 55 3.81 -6.36 13.88
N GLY A 56 4.42 -5.25 13.46
CA GLY A 56 5.81 -4.91 13.70
C GLY A 56 6.71 -4.98 12.45
N PRO A 57 8.03 -4.87 12.63
CA PRO A 57 9.01 -4.77 11.55
C PRO A 57 9.30 -6.14 10.93
N ASN A 58 8.28 -6.79 10.36
CA ASN A 58 8.28 -7.96 9.47
C ASN A 58 6.83 -8.28 9.12
N SER A 59 6.01 -7.26 8.92
CA SER A 59 4.63 -7.35 8.49
C SER A 59 4.37 -6.15 7.60
N PHE A 60 3.44 -6.26 6.68
CA PHE A 60 3.08 -5.16 5.81
C PHE A 60 1.59 -5.13 5.53
N ASN A 61 1.09 -3.94 5.19
CA ASN A 61 -0.28 -3.73 4.77
C ASN A 61 -0.32 -3.44 3.25
N THR A 62 -1.10 -4.19 2.49
CA THR A 62 -1.21 -4.05 1.02
C THR A 62 -2.34 -3.14 0.58
N GLY A 63 -2.96 -2.39 1.48
CA GLY A 63 -4.00 -1.44 1.08
C GLY A 63 -3.45 -0.12 0.53
N SER A 64 -2.13 0.11 0.60
CA SER A 64 -1.45 1.19 -0.11
C SER A 64 -0.02 0.76 -0.43
N PHE A 65 0.27 0.50 -1.71
CA PHE A 65 1.61 0.10 -2.14
C PHE A 65 1.93 0.56 -3.55
N LEU A 66 3.20 0.76 -3.83
CA LEU A 66 3.69 1.07 -5.17
C LEU A 66 4.26 -0.18 -5.82
N ILE A 67 3.92 -0.40 -7.09
CA ILE A 67 4.43 -1.50 -7.89
C ILE A 67 5.02 -0.98 -9.22
N ARG A 68 6.27 -1.33 -9.47
CA ARG A 68 7.02 -0.91 -10.65
C ARG A 68 6.46 -1.61 -11.89
N ASN A 69 6.38 -0.93 -13.02
CA ASN A 69 6.04 -1.51 -14.31
C ASN A 69 7.20 -2.33 -14.89
N SER A 70 7.42 -3.51 -14.32
CA SER A 70 8.47 -4.42 -14.76
C SER A 70 7.89 -5.77 -15.17
N GLN A 71 8.67 -6.56 -15.92
CA GLN A 71 8.29 -7.93 -16.22
C GLN A 71 8.19 -8.78 -14.95
N TRP A 72 9.01 -8.48 -13.94
CA TRP A 72 8.96 -9.15 -12.65
C TRP A 72 7.62 -8.90 -11.96
N SER A 73 7.18 -7.64 -11.87
CA SER A 73 5.91 -7.28 -11.22
C SER A 73 4.71 -7.94 -11.89
N LYS A 74 4.69 -8.03 -13.24
CA LYS A 74 3.63 -8.73 -13.98
C LYS A 74 3.55 -10.21 -13.60
N ASN A 75 4.70 -10.88 -13.52
CA ASN A 75 4.78 -12.28 -13.13
C ASN A 75 4.39 -12.45 -11.65
N ALA A 76 4.86 -11.55 -10.79
CA ALA A 76 4.57 -11.54 -9.36
C ALA A 76 3.07 -11.43 -9.09
N MET A 77 2.37 -10.49 -9.74
CA MET A 77 0.91 -10.37 -9.60
C MET A 77 0.19 -11.62 -10.10
N ARG A 78 0.62 -12.21 -11.23
CA ARG A 78 0.06 -13.49 -11.68
C ARG A 78 0.25 -14.57 -10.62
N THR A 79 1.43 -14.69 -10.03
CA THR A 79 1.69 -15.64 -8.93
C THR A 79 0.76 -15.39 -7.75
N VAL A 80 0.57 -14.14 -7.31
CA VAL A 80 -0.35 -13.81 -6.20
C VAL A 80 -1.77 -14.30 -6.50
N TYR A 81 -2.32 -13.95 -7.67
CA TYR A 81 -3.67 -14.32 -8.08
C TYR A 81 -3.84 -15.83 -8.34
N GLU A 82 -2.83 -16.52 -8.87
CA GLU A 82 -2.84 -17.98 -8.99
C GLU A 82 -2.79 -18.66 -7.61
N HIS A 83 -2.12 -18.04 -6.63
CA HIS A 83 -2.03 -18.54 -5.26
C HIS A 83 -3.25 -18.20 -4.40
N GLN A 84 -4.09 -17.22 -4.78
CA GLN A 84 -5.35 -16.94 -4.09
C GLN A 84 -6.29 -18.16 -4.04
N TYR A 85 -6.21 -19.05 -5.04
CA TYR A 85 -6.95 -20.31 -5.01
C TYR A 85 -6.55 -21.19 -3.80
N TRP A 86 -5.28 -21.13 -3.39
CA TRP A 86 -4.75 -21.81 -2.19
C TRP A 86 -5.03 -21.01 -0.90
N ALA A 87 -5.18 -19.70 -1.02
CA ALA A 87 -5.44 -18.78 0.09
C ALA A 87 -6.89 -18.79 0.61
N ARG A 88 -7.76 -19.69 0.14
CA ARG A 88 -9.15 -19.88 0.61
C ARG A 88 -9.33 -20.15 2.12
N HIS A 89 -8.23 -20.17 2.88
CA HIS A 89 -8.21 -20.34 4.34
C HIS A 89 -7.68 -19.10 5.09
N TYR A 90 -7.36 -18.01 4.40
CA TYR A 90 -6.72 -16.83 4.97
C TYR A 90 -7.63 -15.59 4.92
N PRO A 91 -7.80 -14.85 6.03
CA PRO A 91 -8.72 -13.70 6.09
C PRO A 91 -8.33 -12.49 5.24
N ALA A 92 -7.05 -12.33 4.85
CA ALA A 92 -6.55 -11.12 4.17
C ALA A 92 -6.08 -11.36 2.72
N GLU A 93 -6.49 -12.47 2.09
CA GLU A 93 -6.39 -12.76 0.65
C GLU A 93 -5.02 -12.43 0.00
N GLU A 94 -4.91 -11.39 -0.85
CA GLU A 94 -3.64 -11.02 -1.51
C GLU A 94 -2.53 -10.67 -0.51
N GLN A 95 -2.86 -10.01 0.61
CA GLN A 95 -1.88 -9.55 1.59
C GLN A 95 -1.09 -10.73 2.17
N ASP A 96 -1.80 -11.79 2.57
CA ASP A 96 -1.21 -12.97 3.19
C ASP A 96 -0.36 -13.75 2.19
N VAL A 97 -0.78 -13.84 0.93
CA VAL A 97 -0.01 -14.47 -0.15
C VAL A 97 1.29 -13.69 -0.42
N MET A 98 1.20 -12.37 -0.57
CA MET A 98 2.38 -11.53 -0.78
C MET A 98 3.35 -11.64 0.40
N PHE A 99 2.82 -11.67 1.63
CA PHE A 99 3.63 -11.78 2.83
C PHE A 99 4.34 -13.13 2.93
N TRP A 100 3.64 -14.23 2.63
CA TRP A 100 4.24 -15.55 2.54
C TRP A 100 5.33 -15.62 1.48
N LEU A 101 5.11 -15.05 0.29
CA LEU A 101 6.11 -14.99 -0.77
C LEU A 101 7.34 -14.18 -0.34
N TYR A 102 7.14 -13.01 0.26
CA TYR A 102 8.22 -12.16 0.79
C TYR A 102 9.08 -12.88 1.84
N THR A 103 8.45 -13.65 2.72
CA THR A 103 9.14 -14.33 3.83
C THR A 103 9.84 -15.61 3.39
N ASN A 104 9.27 -16.36 2.43
CA ASN A 104 9.76 -17.69 2.05
C ASN A 104 10.54 -17.74 0.73
N HIS A 105 10.45 -16.71 -0.12
CA HIS A 105 11.12 -16.70 -1.42
C HIS A 105 12.17 -15.60 -1.51
N THR A 106 13.43 -15.99 -1.72
CA THR A 106 14.58 -15.08 -1.81
C THR A 106 14.43 -14.06 -2.94
N ASP A 107 13.78 -14.43 -4.03
CA ASP A 107 13.51 -13.52 -5.14
C ASP A 107 12.58 -12.37 -4.72
N TRP A 108 11.46 -12.67 -4.06
CA TRP A 108 10.55 -11.68 -3.49
C TRP A 108 11.24 -10.81 -2.43
N LYS A 109 12.02 -11.42 -1.53
CA LYS A 109 12.78 -10.67 -0.51
C LYS A 109 13.77 -9.66 -1.11
N ARG A 110 14.32 -9.93 -2.30
CA ARG A 110 15.19 -8.99 -3.01
C ARG A 110 14.42 -7.88 -3.72
N ARG A 111 13.15 -8.10 -4.04
CA ARG A 111 12.33 -7.25 -4.94
C ARG A 111 11.32 -6.39 -4.19
N VAL A 112 10.90 -6.81 -3.00
CA VAL A 112 9.99 -6.07 -2.12
C VAL A 112 10.79 -5.26 -1.12
N GLN A 113 10.34 -4.04 -0.85
CA GLN A 113 10.91 -3.18 0.18
C GLN A 113 9.79 -2.60 1.05
N VAL A 114 9.95 -2.71 2.36
CA VAL A 114 8.95 -2.28 3.35
C VAL A 114 9.31 -0.91 3.92
N PHE A 115 8.44 0.08 3.77
CA PHE A 115 8.65 1.45 4.26
C PHE A 115 7.70 1.80 5.44
N PRO A 116 7.97 2.86 6.23
CA PRO A 116 7.11 3.22 7.35
C PRO A 116 5.69 3.62 6.92
N MET A 117 4.66 3.06 7.57
CA MET A 117 3.23 3.32 7.29
C MET A 117 2.88 4.79 7.14
N ARG A 118 3.44 5.65 8.00
CA ARG A 118 3.14 7.08 8.01
C ARG A 118 3.47 7.86 6.75
N LEU A 119 4.23 7.26 5.83
CA LEU A 119 4.52 7.90 4.55
C LEU A 119 3.33 7.85 3.58
N ALA A 120 2.50 6.80 3.61
CA ALA A 120 1.49 6.60 2.57
C ALA A 120 0.31 5.68 2.95
N ASN A 121 0.18 5.28 4.22
CA ASN A 121 -0.82 4.29 4.63
C ASN A 121 -1.16 4.35 6.13
N SER A 122 -1.21 5.53 6.76
CA SER A 122 -1.43 5.63 8.21
C SER A 122 -2.80 5.10 8.65
N PHE A 123 -2.92 4.59 9.87
CA PHE A 123 -4.21 4.21 10.45
C PHE A 123 -4.80 5.30 11.34
N PRO A 124 -6.13 5.43 11.43
CA PRO A 124 -6.78 6.44 12.27
C PRO A 124 -6.54 6.21 13.78
N GLY A 125 -6.23 4.97 14.17
CA GLY A 125 -5.97 4.55 15.56
C GLY A 125 -6.39 3.11 15.82
N THR A 126 -7.40 2.59 15.11
CA THR A 126 -7.69 1.16 15.03
C THR A 126 -7.33 0.63 13.64
N PRO A 127 -7.05 -0.68 13.46
CA PRO A 127 -7.13 -1.78 14.43
C PRO A 127 -5.96 -1.82 15.45
N CYS A 128 -5.02 -0.88 15.36
CA CYS A 128 -3.69 -1.05 15.96
C CYS A 128 -3.43 -0.37 17.30
N GLY A 129 -4.46 0.25 17.89
CA GLY A 129 -4.32 1.09 19.07
C GLY A 129 -3.48 2.34 18.83
N GLU A 130 -3.18 3.07 19.91
CA GLU A 130 -2.46 4.35 19.92
C GLU A 130 -0.95 4.21 19.67
N THR A 131 -0.55 3.39 18.70
CA THR A 131 0.86 3.24 18.34
C THR A 131 1.27 4.35 17.38
N HIS A 132 2.01 5.35 17.87
CA HIS A 132 2.45 6.52 17.09
C HIS A 132 3.25 6.19 15.81
N ARG A 133 3.74 4.95 15.67
CA ARG A 133 4.47 4.47 14.49
C ARG A 133 3.59 4.33 13.27
N VAL A 134 2.34 3.90 13.46
CA VAL A 134 1.39 3.57 12.37
C VAL A 134 0.18 4.50 12.37
N GLN A 135 -0.11 5.14 13.51
CA GLN A 135 -1.22 6.06 13.63
C GLN A 135 -0.96 7.36 12.87
N TYR A 136 -2.01 7.82 12.20
CA TYR A 136 -2.07 9.10 11.52
C TYR A 136 -1.63 10.24 12.43
N GLN A 137 -0.78 11.08 11.89
CA GLN A 137 -0.46 12.39 12.44
C GLN A 137 -0.75 13.47 11.41
N ASN A 138 -0.93 14.70 11.90
CA ASN A 138 -1.17 15.83 11.01
C ASN A 138 -0.04 15.96 9.96
N GLY A 139 -0.42 16.03 8.68
CA GLY A 139 0.51 16.05 7.55
C GLY A 139 0.86 14.69 6.96
N ASP A 140 0.37 13.57 7.51
CA ASP A 140 0.46 12.28 6.81
C ASP A 140 -0.45 12.31 5.56
N MET A 141 0.03 11.74 4.45
CA MET A 141 -0.61 11.86 3.14
C MET A 141 -1.91 11.06 3.03
N VAL A 142 -1.94 9.87 3.62
CA VAL A 142 -3.05 8.92 3.50
C VAL A 142 -3.45 8.42 4.88
N VAL A 143 -4.77 8.29 5.08
CA VAL A 143 -5.34 7.50 6.17
C VAL A 143 -6.12 6.33 5.58
N HIS A 144 -5.89 5.12 6.09
CA HIS A 144 -6.49 3.88 5.61
C HIS A 144 -7.34 3.24 6.72
N TYR A 145 -8.60 2.93 6.42
CA TYR A 145 -9.58 2.36 7.34
C TYR A 145 -9.63 0.81 7.32
N ALA A 146 -8.46 0.19 7.25
CA ALA A 146 -8.31 -1.26 7.25
C ALA A 146 -9.06 -1.93 8.41
N GLY A 147 -9.74 -3.05 8.13
CA GLY A 147 -10.36 -3.89 9.17
C GLY A 147 -11.63 -3.33 9.84
N TYR A 148 -12.11 -2.13 9.50
CA TYR A 148 -13.42 -1.67 9.97
C TYR A 148 -14.53 -2.54 9.35
N ARG A 149 -15.45 -3.04 10.19
CA ARG A 149 -16.51 -4.00 9.78
C ARG A 149 -17.70 -3.33 9.09
N ASP A 150 -17.97 -2.07 9.43
CA ASP A 150 -19.09 -1.30 8.90
C ASP A 150 -18.63 -0.38 7.76
N LYS A 151 -18.11 -0.97 6.67
CA LYS A 151 -17.77 -0.24 5.42
C LYS A 151 -18.97 -0.12 4.47
N LEU A 152 -20.20 -0.32 4.97
CA LEU A 152 -21.40 -0.34 4.11
C LEU A 152 -21.59 1.01 3.41
N PRO A 153 -21.86 1.03 2.10
CA PRO A 153 -22.12 2.26 1.37
C PRO A 153 -23.24 3.06 2.03
N GLY A 154 -22.92 4.25 2.53
CA GLY A 154 -23.88 5.19 3.12
C GLY A 154 -24.06 5.10 4.64
N ILE A 155 -23.47 4.13 5.32
CA ILE A 155 -23.42 4.07 6.80
C ILE A 155 -21.96 4.16 7.21
N TRP A 156 -21.45 5.39 7.28
CA TRP A 156 -20.09 5.65 7.72
C TRP A 156 -20.08 5.91 9.23
N PRO A 157 -19.30 5.16 10.02
CA PRO A 157 -18.98 5.55 11.40
C PRO A 157 -18.60 7.03 11.48
N ALA A 158 -18.95 7.72 12.56
CA ALA A 158 -18.68 9.16 12.71
C ALA A 158 -17.20 9.52 12.49
N GLU A 159 -16.29 8.59 12.81
CA GLU A 159 -14.87 8.72 12.54
C GLU A 159 -14.55 8.76 11.03
N LEU A 160 -15.18 7.93 10.21
CA LEU A 160 -15.01 7.91 8.76
C LEU A 160 -15.51 9.21 8.12
N GLU A 161 -16.64 9.75 8.61
CA GLU A 161 -17.18 11.03 8.11
C GLU A 161 -16.22 12.20 8.36
N LYS A 162 -15.47 12.19 9.47
CA LYS A 162 -14.42 13.18 9.73
C LYS A 162 -13.35 13.17 8.64
N TRP A 163 -12.89 12.00 8.24
CA TRP A 163 -11.86 11.87 7.20
C TRP A 163 -12.40 12.11 5.80
N ARG A 164 -13.64 11.68 5.51
CA ARG A 164 -14.34 11.99 4.26
C ARG A 164 -14.53 13.50 4.05
N LYS A 165 -14.68 14.28 5.12
CA LYS A 165 -14.70 15.75 5.05
C LYS A 165 -13.32 16.36 4.86
N LYS A 166 -12.27 15.70 5.36
CA LYS A 166 -10.88 16.20 5.31
C LYS A 166 -10.16 15.82 4.01
N GLY A 167 -10.40 14.61 3.51
CA GLY A 167 -9.82 14.07 2.28
C GLY A 167 -10.88 13.69 1.26
N LYS A 168 -10.44 13.17 0.13
CA LYS A 168 -11.34 12.57 -0.87
C LYS A 168 -11.22 11.05 -0.79
N LEU A 169 -12.37 10.36 -0.82
CA LEU A 169 -12.40 8.92 -1.07
C LEU A 169 -11.96 8.68 -2.52
N ILE A 170 -11.16 7.65 -2.74
CA ILE A 170 -10.84 7.25 -4.11
C ILE A 170 -12.09 6.65 -4.74
N ASP A 171 -12.48 7.21 -5.88
CA ASP A 171 -13.48 6.61 -6.75
C ASP A 171 -12.76 5.87 -7.89
N GLU A 172 -13.44 4.91 -8.51
CA GLU A 172 -12.88 4.09 -9.60
C GLU A 172 -12.45 4.91 -10.85
N THR A 173 -12.69 6.22 -10.86
CA THR A 173 -12.38 7.12 -11.99
C THR A 173 -11.15 8.00 -11.77
N GLU A 174 -10.54 8.00 -10.57
CA GLU A 174 -9.37 8.85 -10.30
C GLU A 174 -8.08 8.30 -10.96
N THR A 175 -7.47 9.14 -11.79
CA THR A 175 -6.23 8.88 -12.52
C THR A 175 -4.94 9.09 -11.70
N ASP A 176 -5.07 9.44 -10.42
CA ASP A 176 -3.93 9.72 -9.52
C ASP A 176 -3.21 8.43 -9.03
N ILE A 177 -3.65 7.28 -9.54
CA ILE A 177 -3.10 5.92 -9.33
C ILE A 177 -1.84 5.69 -10.22
N PHE A 178 -1.59 6.55 -11.20
CA PHE A 178 -0.44 6.46 -12.10
C PHE A 178 0.70 7.36 -11.65
N VAL A 179 1.79 6.75 -11.20
CA VAL A 179 2.95 7.47 -10.64
C VAL A 179 4.09 7.40 -11.65
N LYS A 180 4.23 8.49 -12.40
CA LYS A 180 5.25 8.79 -13.44
C LYS A 180 5.49 7.70 -14.46
#